data_AF-A0A5F1YCQ8-F1
#
_entry.id   AF-A0A5F1YCQ8-F1
#
_cell.length_a   1.000
_cell.length_b   1.000
_cell.length_c   1.000
_cell.angle_alpha   90.00
_cell.angle_beta   90.00
_cell.angle_gamma   90.00
#
_symmetry.space_group_name_H-M   'P 1'
#
loop_
_entity.id
_entity.type
_entity.pdbx_description
1 polymer ?
#
loop_
_entity_poly.entity_id
_entity_poly.type
_entity_poly.pdbx_seq_one_letter_code
_entity_poly.pdbx_strand_id
1 'polypeptide(L)'
;MIAPLAVFGSLGWTEILLILFIALLLFGGKRLPSLAKDLGDGIRQFRRSLTGESEDSSQQLGQNQPISKEEDAPAKGSKSKKSKSV
;
A
#
# COMPACT_ATOMS: atom_id res chain seq x y z
N MET A 1 -26.42 -4.26 32.91
CA MET A 1 -25.50 -5.39 33.15
C MET A 1 -25.63 -6.37 31.99
N ILE A 2 -24.96 -6.10 30.87
CA ILE A 2 -25.15 -6.83 29.61
C ILE A 2 -23.85 -7.58 29.30
N ALA A 3 -23.90 -8.89 29.53
CA ALA A 3 -23.14 -9.98 28.92
C ALA A 3 -21.59 -9.89 28.80
N PRO A 4 -20.82 -10.01 29.89
CA PRO A 4 -19.39 -10.32 29.83
C PRO A 4 -19.08 -11.75 29.30
N LEU A 5 -20.09 -12.59 29.10
CA LEU A 5 -19.93 -14.00 28.69
C LEU A 5 -20.03 -14.21 27.16
N ALA A 6 -20.65 -13.28 26.42
CA ALA A 6 -20.76 -13.38 24.96
C ALA A 6 -19.43 -13.07 24.25
N VAL A 7 -18.59 -12.23 24.84
CA VAL A 7 -17.31 -11.77 24.26
C VAL A 7 -16.28 -12.90 24.10
N PHE A 8 -16.38 -13.99 24.86
CA PHE A 8 -15.40 -15.08 24.83
C PHE A 8 -15.78 -16.27 23.93
N GLY A 9 -17.05 -16.37 23.52
CA GLY A 9 -17.56 -17.49 22.70
C GLY A 9 -17.68 -17.18 21.21
N SER A 10 -17.84 -15.90 20.87
CA SER A 10 -17.87 -15.41 19.49
C SER A 10 -16.67 -14.50 19.27
N LEU A 11 -15.49 -15.06 19.00
CA LEU A 11 -14.44 -14.31 18.29
C LEU A 11 -14.96 -14.04 16.88
N GLY A 12 -15.84 -13.07 16.77
CA GLY A 12 -16.43 -12.63 15.52
C GLY A 12 -15.50 -11.65 14.83
N TRP A 13 -15.87 -11.30 13.60
CA TRP A 13 -15.21 -10.23 12.84
C TRP A 13 -15.14 -8.91 13.64
N THR A 14 -16.11 -8.66 14.50
CA THR A 14 -16.19 -7.46 15.34
C THR A 14 -15.03 -7.37 16.33
N GLU A 15 -14.70 -8.46 17.04
CA GLU A 15 -13.60 -8.51 18.00
C GLU A 15 -12.24 -8.36 17.29
N ILE A 16 -12.06 -9.03 16.15
CA ILE A 16 -10.85 -8.86 15.33
C ILE A 16 -10.69 -7.39 14.92
N LEU A 17 -11.77 -6.73 14.46
CA LEU A 17 -11.75 -5.32 14.10
C LEU A 17 -11.44 -4.41 15.29
N LEU A 18 -11.97 -4.71 16.48
CA LEU A 18 -11.71 -3.94 17.70
C LEU A 18 -10.24 -4.04 18.12
N ILE A 19 -9.68 -5.25 18.12
CA ILE A 19 -8.25 -5.48 18.43
C ILE A 19 -7.37 -4.79 17.38
N LEU A 20 -7.72 -4.94 16.10
CA LEU A 20 -7.01 -4.29 15.00
C LEU A 20 -7.04 -2.77 15.15
N PHE A 21 -8.17 -2.19 15.54
CA PHE A 21 -8.32 -0.75 15.75
C PHE A 21 -7.42 -0.26 16.89
N ILE A 22 -7.39 -0.97 18.02
CA ILE A 22 -6.50 -0.65 19.14
C ILE A 22 -5.03 -0.79 18.72
N ALA A 23 -4.67 -1.89 18.04
CA ALA A 23 -3.33 -2.07 17.50
C ALA A 23 -2.93 -0.95 16.52
N LEU A 24 -3.88 -0.48 15.70
CA LEU A 24 -3.68 0.65 14.79
C LEU A 24 -3.44 1.97 15.53
N LEU A 25 -4.03 2.17 16.71
CA LEU A 25 -3.76 3.34 17.55
C LEU A 25 -2.38 3.26 18.21
N LEU A 26 -1.96 2.09 18.69
CA LEU A 26 -0.66 1.89 19.32
C LEU A 26 0.50 1.94 18.32
N PHE A 27 0.37 1.21 17.21
CA PHE A 27 1.43 1.10 16.19
C PHE A 27 1.30 2.16 15.09
N GLY A 28 0.10 2.74 14.89
CA GLY A 28 -0.20 3.63 13.78
C GLY A 28 -0.63 2.88 12.50
N GLY A 29 -1.59 3.43 11.76
CA GLY A 29 -2.13 2.81 10.52
C GLY A 29 -1.13 2.60 9.39
N LYS A 30 0.05 3.21 9.45
CA LYS A 30 1.12 3.02 8.46
C LYS A 30 2.10 1.89 8.83
N ARG A 31 2.21 1.51 10.11
CA ARG A 31 3.22 0.53 10.56
C ARG A 31 2.78 -0.90 10.35
N LEU A 32 1.52 -1.24 10.61
CA LEU A 32 0.96 -2.58 10.34
C LEU A 32 1.20 -3.07 8.90
N PRO A 33 0.81 -2.31 7.86
CA PRO A 33 1.00 -2.76 6.47
C PRO A 33 2.47 -2.81 6.05
N SER A 34 3.32 -1.92 6.58
CA SER A 34 4.77 -1.96 6.32
C SER A 34 5.39 -3.23 6.89
N LEU A 35 5.13 -3.54 8.16
CA LEU A 35 5.62 -4.74 8.83
C LEU A 35 5.10 -6.02 8.15
N ALA A 36 3.84 -6.03 7.72
CA ALA A 36 3.28 -7.15 6.97
C ALA A 36 3.94 -7.34 5.61
N LYS A 37 4.33 -6.25 4.91
CA LYS A 37 5.04 -6.33 3.63
C LYS A 37 6.45 -6.91 3.81
N ASP A 38 7.20 -6.40 4.78
CA ASP A 38 8.55 -6.87 5.08
C ASP A 38 8.55 -8.34 5.56
N LEU A 39 7.61 -8.69 6.45
CA LEU A 39 7.43 -10.06 6.93
C LEU A 39 6.95 -11.00 5.82
N GLY A 40 6.04 -10.53 4.97
CA GLY A 40 5.52 -11.29 3.83
C GLY A 40 6.59 -11.61 2.81
N ASP A 41 7.45 -10.64 2.48
CA ASP A 41 8.59 -10.85 1.58
C ASP A 41 9.60 -11.85 2.18
N GLY A 42 9.87 -11.76 3.50
CA GLY A 42 10.71 -12.73 4.21
C GLY A 42 10.12 -14.16 4.20
N ILE A 43 8.83 -14.30 4.52
CA ILE A 43 8.14 -15.60 4.48
C ILE A 43 8.12 -16.16 3.04
N ARG A 44 7.94 -15.31 2.03
CA ARG A 44 7.91 -15.72 0.63
C ARG A 44 9.26 -16.25 0.17
N GLN A 45 10.35 -15.58 0.54
CA GLN A 45 11.70 -16.06 0.27
C GLN A 45 11.99 -17.36 1.03
N PHE A 46 11.61 -17.43 2.31
CA PHE A 46 11.75 -18.65 3.12
C PHE A 46 11.00 -19.84 2.51
N ARG A 47 9.76 -19.65 2.05
CA ARG A 47 8.98 -20.67 1.35
C ARG A 47 9.66 -21.11 0.05
N ARG A 48 10.16 -20.17 -0.77
CA ARG A 48 10.88 -20.48 -2.03
C ARG A 48 12.13 -21.32 -1.78
N SER A 49 12.92 -20.99 -0.76
CA SER A 49 14.10 -21.77 -0.37
C SER A 49 13.75 -23.17 0.14
N LEU A 50 12.60 -23.33 0.81
CA LEU A 50 12.13 -24.64 1.29
C LEU A 50 11.55 -25.52 0.19
N THR A 51 10.89 -24.93 -0.81
CA THR A 51 10.22 -25.67 -1.90
C THR A 51 11.17 -25.97 -3.08
N GLY A 52 12.34 -25.33 -3.13
CA GLY A 52 13.35 -25.59 -4.17
C GLY A 52 12.96 -25.07 -5.56
N GLU A 53 11.95 -24.19 -5.66
CA GLU A 53 11.65 -23.47 -6.90
C GLU A 53 12.71 -22.39 -7.14
N SER A 54 13.69 -22.73 -7.97
CA SER A 54 14.64 -21.79 -8.55
C SER A 54 13.90 -20.70 -9.34
N GLU A 55 14.44 -19.49 -9.25
CA GLU A 55 13.82 -18.22 -9.64
C GLU A 55 13.31 -18.16 -11.08
N ASP A 56 11.99 -18.07 -11.29
CA ASP A 56 11.47 -17.56 -12.57
C ASP A 56 10.11 -16.85 -12.50
N SER A 57 9.62 -16.54 -11.31
CA SER A 57 8.34 -15.82 -11.19
C SER A 57 8.33 -14.93 -9.96
N SER A 58 8.62 -13.64 -10.16
CA SER A 58 7.80 -12.52 -9.68
C SER A 58 8.52 -11.20 -9.91
N GLN A 59 8.13 -10.55 -11.00
CA GLN A 59 8.39 -9.15 -11.25
C GLN A 59 7.93 -8.29 -10.07
N GLN A 60 8.70 -7.22 -9.89
CA GLN A 60 8.47 -6.06 -9.04
C GLN A 60 7.00 -5.67 -8.92
N LEU A 61 6.38 -5.89 -7.75
CA LEU A 61 5.20 -5.13 -7.32
C LEU A 61 5.61 -4.16 -6.21
N GLY A 62 6.03 -2.97 -6.64
CA GLY A 62 6.30 -1.86 -5.72
C GLY A 62 7.31 -0.84 -6.24
N GLN A 63 7.38 -0.55 -7.55
CA GLN A 63 8.08 0.63 -7.99
C GLN A 63 7.20 1.85 -7.73
N ASN A 64 7.59 2.55 -6.68
CA ASN A 64 7.28 3.93 -6.35
C ASN A 64 7.20 4.79 -7.63
N GLN A 65 6.00 5.12 -8.11
CA GLN A 65 5.78 6.17 -9.12
C GLN A 65 5.75 7.51 -8.39
N PRO A 66 6.81 8.35 -8.45
CA PRO A 66 6.61 9.79 -8.28
C PRO A 66 5.77 10.23 -9.48
N ILE A 67 4.51 10.58 -9.24
CA ILE A 67 3.68 11.26 -10.23
C ILE A 67 4.26 12.68 -10.38
N SER A 68 5.29 12.81 -11.22
CA SER A 68 5.66 14.06 -11.87
C SER A 68 4.63 14.28 -12.97
N LYS A 69 3.53 14.96 -12.65
CA LYS A 69 2.67 15.56 -13.68
C LYS A 69 3.40 16.78 -14.26
N GLU A 70 4.36 16.52 -15.14
CA GLU A 70 4.61 17.41 -16.28
C GLU A 70 3.69 16.92 -17.39
N GLU A 71 2.43 17.36 -17.30
CA GLU A 71 1.46 17.26 -18.38
C GLU A 71 1.68 18.48 -19.27
N ASP A 72 2.50 18.25 -20.29
CA ASP A 72 2.52 19.03 -21.52
C ASP A 72 1.09 19.04 -22.10
N ALA A 73 0.41 20.17 -21.92
CA ALA A 73 -0.84 20.47 -22.58
C ALA A 73 -0.63 21.70 -23.48
N PRO A 74 -0.66 21.55 -24.81
CA PRO A 74 -0.70 22.69 -25.71
C PRO A 74 -2.15 23.18 -25.80
N ALA A 75 -2.53 24.14 -24.96
CA ALA A 75 -3.79 24.86 -25.09
C ALA A 75 -3.61 26.38 -24.91
N LYS A 76 -3.45 27.05 -26.06
CA LYS A 76 -3.90 28.40 -26.41
C LYS A 76 -3.79 29.51 -25.34
N GLY A 77 -2.97 30.51 -25.67
CA GLY A 77 -3.27 31.91 -25.36
C GLY A 77 -2.08 32.72 -24.89
N SER A 78 -1.26 33.23 -25.81
CA SER A 78 -0.55 34.48 -25.56
C SER A 78 -0.27 35.22 -26.86
N LYS A 79 -0.91 36.39 -26.97
CA LYS A 79 -0.64 37.41 -27.99
C LYS A 79 0.80 37.89 -27.82
N SER A 80 1.63 37.84 -28.86
CA SER A 80 2.72 38.81 -28.99
C SER A 80 3.18 38.98 -30.45
N LYS A 81 2.78 40.12 -31.01
CA LYS A 81 3.57 41.03 -31.84
C LYS A 81 4.58 40.42 -32.83
N LYS A 82 4.26 40.66 -34.11
CA LYS A 82 5.03 41.55 -35.00
C LYS A 82 6.53 41.24 -35.10
N SER A 83 6.92 40.58 -36.17
CA SER A 83 7.94 41.14 -37.07
C SER A 83 7.84 40.53 -38.45
N LYS A 84 7.93 41.45 -39.40
CA LYS A 84 7.71 41.35 -40.84
C LYS A 84 9.05 41.74 -41.45
N SER A 85 9.70 40.84 -42.16
CA SER A 85 10.81 41.12 -43.08
C SER A 85 10.87 39.88 -43.97
N VAL A 86 10.49 39.91 -45.24
CA VAL A 86 11.13 40.63 -46.37
C VAL A 86 12.61 40.32 -46.41
#